data_AF-A0A5C8BBH1-F1
#
_entry.id   AF-A0A5C8BBH1-F1
#
_cell.length_a   1.000
_cell.length_b   1.000
_cell.length_c   1.000
_cell.angle_alpha   90.00
_cell.angle_beta   90.00
_cell.angle_gamma   90.00
#
_symmetry.space_group_name_H-M   'P 1'
#
loop_
_entity.id
_entity.type
_entity.pdbx_description
1 polymer ?
#
loop_
_entity_poly.entity_id
_entity_poly.type
_entity_poly.pdbx_seq_one_letter_code
_entity_poly.pdbx_strand_id
1 'polypeptide(L)'
;MKLTKKTKLFAGLFALVLAGCGGFVYTDVGGSVTGLTTGSTLILKTDTNYVTRLTADGTFSFRVASNAAYNITVGLQPNPVNCTVANGSGKMTSDKPVTNVNVTCVPNVQIGGTLTNLPDSSAVILSVNGDTDYLTTLTANGPFTFSRYVVDGQPYTVTVSSPPTGKVCVVSNGTGTANRANPVSNVGVNCVTGVPIGGTLSGLKANTLLVLSNNGNDGYNLLADGVFTFKFSLLDGQAYDVQVATQPAGQKCTVNNGKGIASLANPAPASAISVTCVAA
;
A
#
# COMPACT_ATOMS: atom_id res chain seq x y z
N MET A 1 -98.83 30.05 0.99
CA MET A 1 -98.19 28.92 0.29
C MET A 1 -96.81 28.69 0.93
N LYS A 2 -96.72 27.76 1.90
CA LYS A 2 -95.47 27.42 2.60
C LYS A 2 -94.75 26.33 1.81
N LEU A 3 -93.44 26.48 1.57
CA LEU A 3 -92.57 25.38 1.12
C LEU A 3 -91.21 25.51 1.79
N THR A 4 -90.95 24.54 2.66
CA THR A 4 -89.67 24.16 3.27
C THR A 4 -88.73 23.57 2.20
N LYS A 5 -87.42 23.80 2.30
CA LYS A 5 -86.44 22.91 1.63
C LYS A 5 -85.13 22.77 2.41
N LYS A 6 -84.71 21.51 2.49
CA LYS A 6 -83.69 20.92 3.35
C LYS A 6 -82.27 21.09 2.78
N THR A 7 -81.34 21.21 3.71
CA THR A 7 -79.87 21.12 3.62
C THR A 7 -79.40 19.83 2.93
N LYS A 8 -78.35 19.91 2.10
CA LYS A 8 -77.51 18.76 1.71
C LYS A 8 -76.02 19.13 1.83
N LEU A 9 -75.32 18.37 2.67
CA LEU A 9 -73.86 18.32 2.82
C LEU A 9 -73.20 17.94 1.49
N PHE A 10 -72.17 18.68 1.09
CA PHE A 10 -71.23 18.26 0.05
C PHE A 10 -69.97 17.68 0.73
N ALA A 11 -69.76 16.37 0.55
CA ALA A 11 -68.51 15.70 0.89
C ALA A 11 -67.50 15.98 -0.24
N GLY A 12 -66.42 16.69 0.08
CA GLY A 12 -65.32 16.94 -0.84
C GLY A 12 -64.42 15.71 -0.97
N LEU A 13 -64.34 15.17 -2.19
CA LEU A 13 -63.43 14.08 -2.57
C LEU A 13 -62.02 14.64 -2.70
N PHE A 14 -61.17 14.43 -1.68
CA PHE A 14 -59.75 14.80 -1.71
C PHE A 14 -59.00 13.72 -2.52
N ALA A 15 -58.79 13.96 -3.81
CA ALA A 15 -57.96 13.11 -4.66
C ALA A 15 -56.49 13.31 -4.27
N LEU A 16 -55.95 12.36 -3.49
CA LEU A 16 -54.52 12.26 -3.22
C LEU A 16 -53.83 11.84 -4.53
N VAL A 17 -53.23 12.79 -5.25
CA VAL A 17 -52.36 12.47 -6.39
C VAL A 17 -51.11 11.81 -5.82
N LEU A 18 -51.05 10.47 -5.94
CA LEU A 18 -49.80 9.73 -5.80
C LEU A 18 -48.90 10.20 -6.95
N ALA A 19 -48.06 11.20 -6.70
CA ALA A 19 -46.93 11.51 -7.56
C ALA A 19 -46.06 10.26 -7.58
N GLY A 20 -46.24 9.42 -8.60
CA GLY A 20 -45.39 8.26 -8.81
C GLY A 20 -43.95 8.74 -8.84
N CYS A 21 -43.12 8.28 -7.90
CA CYS A 21 -41.69 8.24 -8.15
C CYS A 21 -41.54 7.43 -9.44
N GLY A 22 -41.22 8.10 -10.55
CA GLY A 22 -40.89 7.43 -11.80
C GLY A 22 -39.78 6.43 -11.49
N GLY A 23 -40.13 5.14 -11.46
CA GLY A 23 -39.20 4.09 -11.09
C GLY A 23 -38.03 4.10 -12.06
N PHE A 24 -36.81 4.18 -11.54
CA PHE A 24 -35.63 3.93 -12.36
C PHE A 24 -35.69 2.48 -12.84
N VAL A 25 -35.61 2.28 -14.16
CA VAL A 25 -35.44 0.93 -14.72
C VAL A 25 -33.99 0.53 -14.49
N TYR A 26 -33.76 -0.61 -13.85
CA TYR A 26 -32.42 -1.15 -13.66
C TYR A 26 -32.17 -2.28 -14.64
N THR A 27 -31.06 -2.22 -15.36
CA THR A 27 -30.63 -3.29 -16.28
C THR A 27 -29.21 -3.74 -15.95
N ASP A 28 -28.81 -4.88 -16.51
CA ASP A 28 -27.53 -5.52 -16.21
C ASP A 28 -26.41 -4.91 -17.05
N VAL A 29 -25.31 -4.55 -16.39
CA VAL A 29 -24.03 -4.21 -17.01
C VAL A 29 -23.00 -5.22 -16.55
N GLY A 30 -22.40 -5.94 -17.48
CA GLY A 30 -21.51 -7.03 -17.16
C GLY A 30 -20.81 -7.63 -18.36
N GLY A 31 -20.26 -8.81 -18.16
CA GLY A 31 -19.57 -9.57 -19.19
C GLY A 31 -18.84 -10.74 -18.56
N SER A 32 -17.64 -11.06 -19.05
CA SER A 32 -16.92 -12.27 -18.68
C SER A 32 -15.52 -12.00 -18.13
N VAL A 33 -15.12 -12.81 -17.15
CA VAL A 33 -13.76 -12.96 -16.65
C VAL A 33 -13.14 -14.19 -17.30
N THR A 34 -11.90 -14.06 -17.77
CA THR A 34 -11.09 -15.13 -18.35
C THR A 34 -9.67 -15.08 -17.79
N GLY A 35 -9.05 -16.25 -17.58
CA GLY A 35 -7.68 -16.39 -17.08
C GLY A 35 -7.53 -16.25 -15.56
N LEU A 36 -8.62 -16.25 -14.80
CA LEU A 36 -8.60 -16.24 -13.35
C LEU A 36 -8.19 -17.62 -12.83
N THR A 37 -7.02 -17.69 -12.20
CA THR A 37 -6.47 -18.92 -11.65
C THR A 37 -7.28 -19.44 -10.47
N THR A 38 -7.46 -20.75 -10.39
CA THR A 38 -8.09 -21.44 -9.26
C THR A 38 -7.39 -21.10 -7.94
N GLY A 39 -8.18 -20.84 -6.90
CA GLY A 39 -7.65 -20.47 -5.58
C GLY A 39 -7.36 -18.97 -5.41
N SER A 40 -7.44 -18.18 -6.47
CA SER A 40 -7.36 -16.73 -6.40
C SER A 40 -8.74 -16.09 -6.20
N THR A 41 -8.79 -14.88 -5.65
CA THR A 41 -10.01 -14.07 -5.53
C THR A 41 -9.84 -12.77 -6.29
N LEU A 42 -10.74 -12.53 -7.24
CA LEU A 42 -10.91 -11.24 -7.91
C LEU A 42 -12.12 -10.54 -7.30
N ILE A 43 -11.99 -9.25 -6.98
CA ILE A 43 -13.14 -8.39 -6.68
C ILE A 43 -13.24 -7.35 -7.77
N LEU A 44 -14.39 -7.29 -8.44
CA LEU A 44 -14.75 -6.16 -9.29
C LEU A 44 -15.61 -5.20 -8.48
N LYS A 45 -15.44 -3.91 -8.70
CA LYS A 45 -16.21 -2.86 -8.01
C LYS A 45 -16.74 -1.82 -8.99
N THR A 46 -17.87 -1.23 -8.66
CA THR A 46 -18.39 -0.02 -9.31
C THR A 46 -17.89 1.24 -8.59
N ASP A 47 -18.09 2.41 -9.21
CA ASP A 47 -17.95 3.74 -8.61
C ASP A 47 -18.82 3.96 -7.36
N THR A 48 -19.95 3.26 -7.29
CA THR A 48 -20.93 3.24 -6.20
C THR A 48 -20.59 2.22 -5.11
N ASN A 49 -19.40 1.60 -5.16
CA ASN A 49 -18.91 0.58 -4.23
C ASN A 49 -19.75 -0.72 -4.18
N TYR A 50 -20.59 -0.99 -5.18
CA TYR A 50 -21.11 -2.34 -5.37
C TYR A 50 -19.97 -3.24 -5.80
N VAL A 51 -19.89 -4.43 -5.21
CA VAL A 51 -18.81 -5.39 -5.46
C VAL A 51 -19.36 -6.73 -5.90
N THR A 52 -18.62 -7.40 -6.79
CA THR A 52 -18.79 -8.83 -7.04
C THR A 52 -17.48 -9.55 -6.79
N ARG A 53 -17.56 -10.75 -6.21
CA ARG A 53 -16.40 -11.59 -5.91
C ARG A 53 -16.41 -12.77 -6.87
N LEU A 54 -15.30 -13.00 -7.55
CA LEU A 54 -15.09 -14.13 -8.44
C LEU A 54 -13.90 -14.97 -7.98
N THR A 55 -14.04 -16.30 -8.04
CA THR A 55 -13.00 -17.27 -7.68
C THR A 55 -12.62 -18.22 -8.81
N ALA A 56 -13.26 -18.03 -9.98
CA ALA A 56 -13.01 -18.75 -11.21
C ALA A 56 -13.47 -17.90 -12.41
N ASP A 57 -13.07 -18.29 -13.61
CA ASP A 57 -13.61 -17.75 -14.85
C ASP A 57 -15.13 -17.88 -14.92
N GLY A 58 -15.78 -16.93 -15.58
CA GLY A 58 -17.23 -16.90 -15.66
C GLY A 58 -17.79 -15.52 -15.94
N THR A 59 -19.12 -15.41 -15.89
CA THR A 59 -19.83 -14.15 -16.12
C THR A 59 -20.04 -13.38 -14.83
N PHE A 60 -20.12 -12.05 -14.93
CA PHE A 60 -20.57 -11.17 -13.86
C PHE A 60 -21.53 -10.12 -14.39
N SER A 61 -22.35 -9.54 -13.51
CA SER A 61 -23.15 -8.36 -13.80
C SER A 61 -23.34 -7.49 -12.57
N PHE A 62 -23.58 -6.20 -12.83
CA PHE A 62 -24.04 -5.20 -11.87
C PHE A 62 -25.36 -4.60 -12.35
N ARG A 63 -26.25 -4.25 -11.43
CA ARG A 63 -27.49 -3.54 -11.75
C ARG A 63 -27.21 -2.05 -11.81
N VAL A 64 -27.52 -1.42 -12.94
CA VAL A 64 -27.31 0.01 -13.18
C VAL A 64 -28.62 0.64 -13.65
N ALA A 65 -28.96 1.80 -13.11
CA ALA A 65 -30.15 2.55 -13.50
C ALA A 65 -30.04 3.07 -14.95
N SER A 66 -31.18 3.13 -15.64
CA SER A 66 -31.32 3.77 -16.95
C SER A 66 -30.75 5.20 -16.91
N ASN A 67 -30.02 5.61 -17.95
CA ASN A 67 -29.33 6.90 -18.05
C ASN A 67 -28.16 7.13 -17.08
N ALA A 68 -27.86 6.21 -16.17
CA ALA A 68 -26.69 6.33 -15.30
C ALA A 68 -25.39 5.98 -16.05
N ALA A 69 -24.30 6.61 -15.63
CA ALA A 69 -22.97 6.16 -15.98
C ALA A 69 -22.62 4.89 -15.18
N TYR A 70 -21.71 4.09 -15.71
CA TYR A 70 -21.08 3.00 -14.99
C TYR A 70 -19.56 3.08 -15.16
N ASN A 71 -18.85 2.66 -14.13
CA ASN A 71 -17.41 2.46 -14.16
C ASN A 71 -17.06 1.23 -13.32
N ILE A 72 -16.68 0.14 -13.98
CA ILE A 72 -16.32 -1.14 -13.38
C ILE A 72 -14.80 -1.24 -13.39
N THR A 73 -14.24 -1.41 -12.20
CA THR A 73 -12.80 -1.51 -11.99
C THR A 73 -12.45 -2.73 -11.13
N VAL A 74 -11.18 -3.10 -11.09
CA VAL A 74 -10.70 -4.08 -10.13
C VAL A 74 -10.67 -3.44 -8.74
N GLY A 75 -11.42 -4.01 -7.81
CA GLY A 75 -11.41 -3.66 -6.38
C GLY A 75 -10.36 -4.43 -5.59
N LEU A 76 -10.13 -5.70 -5.91
CA LEU A 76 -9.05 -6.53 -5.36
C LEU A 76 -8.45 -7.35 -6.49
N GLN A 77 -7.15 -7.18 -6.72
CA GLN A 77 -6.43 -7.97 -7.70
C GLN A 77 -6.12 -9.36 -7.14
N PRO A 78 -6.40 -10.44 -7.87
CA PRO A 78 -5.94 -11.76 -7.51
C PRO A 78 -4.40 -11.86 -7.55
N ASN A 79 -3.88 -12.94 -6.98
CA ASN A 79 -2.48 -13.34 -7.03
C ASN A 79 -2.50 -14.86 -7.28
N PRO A 80 -1.83 -15.40 -8.31
CA PRO A 80 -0.73 -14.84 -9.11
C PRO A 80 -1.09 -14.22 -10.47
N VAL A 81 -2.33 -13.80 -10.71
CA VAL A 81 -2.72 -13.19 -12.01
C VAL A 81 -3.09 -11.72 -11.88
N ASN A 82 -2.86 -10.93 -12.93
CA ASN A 82 -3.29 -9.54 -13.02
C ASN A 82 -4.45 -9.42 -14.00
N CYS A 83 -5.63 -9.06 -13.50
CA CYS A 83 -6.83 -8.80 -14.28
C CYS A 83 -6.92 -7.33 -14.70
N THR A 84 -7.29 -7.10 -15.97
CA THR A 84 -7.59 -5.78 -16.53
C THR A 84 -9.02 -5.76 -17.08
N VAL A 85 -9.73 -4.65 -16.88
CA VAL A 85 -11.10 -4.46 -17.39
C VAL A 85 -11.05 -3.67 -18.68
N ALA A 86 -11.52 -4.26 -19.78
CA ALA A 86 -11.79 -3.60 -21.04
C ALA A 86 -13.29 -3.29 -21.15
N ASN A 87 -13.64 -2.15 -21.76
CA ASN A 87 -15.01 -1.64 -21.83
C ASN A 87 -15.70 -1.49 -20.46
N GLY A 88 -14.92 -1.27 -19.39
CA GLY A 88 -15.44 -1.16 -18.02
C GLY A 88 -16.24 0.11 -17.73
N SER A 89 -16.18 1.12 -18.61
CA SER A 89 -16.83 2.41 -18.41
C SER A 89 -17.78 2.76 -19.54
N GLY A 90 -18.91 3.39 -19.22
CA GLY A 90 -19.85 3.87 -20.21
C GLY A 90 -21.07 4.54 -19.59
N LYS A 91 -22.09 4.79 -20.43
CA LYS A 91 -23.40 5.30 -20.00
C LYS A 91 -24.50 4.41 -20.53
N MET A 92 -25.49 4.14 -19.70
CA MET A 92 -26.70 3.45 -20.10
C MET A 92 -27.54 4.35 -21.00
N THR A 93 -27.72 3.96 -22.26
CA THR A 93 -28.51 4.73 -23.26
C THR A 93 -29.83 4.05 -23.63
N SER A 94 -30.08 2.83 -23.14
CA SER A 94 -31.32 2.09 -23.32
C SER A 94 -31.50 1.07 -22.19
N ASP A 95 -32.65 0.42 -22.12
CA ASP A 95 -32.94 -0.63 -21.13
C ASP A 95 -32.29 -1.99 -21.49
N LYS A 96 -31.57 -2.07 -22.62
CA LYS A 96 -30.87 -3.29 -23.03
C LYS A 96 -29.63 -3.54 -22.16
N PRO A 97 -29.35 -4.80 -21.79
CA PRO A 97 -28.13 -5.14 -21.05
C PRO A 97 -26.85 -4.79 -21.82
N VAL A 98 -25.83 -4.38 -21.09
CA VAL A 98 -24.46 -4.25 -21.59
C VAL A 98 -23.71 -5.52 -21.19
N THR A 99 -23.19 -6.27 -22.17
CA THR A 99 -22.57 -7.59 -21.95
C THR A 99 -21.12 -7.68 -22.44
N ASN A 100 -20.56 -6.58 -22.96
CA ASN A 100 -19.25 -6.53 -23.60
C ASN A 100 -18.14 -6.03 -22.66
N VAL A 101 -18.34 -6.10 -21.33
CA VAL A 101 -17.29 -5.80 -20.36
C VAL A 101 -16.38 -7.02 -20.24
N ASN A 102 -15.17 -6.93 -20.78
CA ASN A 102 -14.23 -8.05 -20.81
C ASN A 102 -13.18 -7.88 -19.72
N VAL A 103 -13.06 -8.86 -18.85
CA VAL A 103 -12.00 -8.93 -17.84
C VAL A 103 -11.04 -10.04 -18.21
N THR A 104 -9.80 -9.66 -18.49
CA THR A 104 -8.74 -10.59 -18.88
C THR A 104 -7.69 -10.61 -17.79
N CYS A 105 -7.42 -11.79 -17.25
CA CYS A 105 -6.41 -12.03 -16.23
C CYS A 105 -5.21 -12.75 -16.85
N VAL A 106 -4.03 -12.16 -16.70
CA VAL A 106 -2.77 -12.72 -17.21
C VAL A 106 -1.88 -13.14 -16.05
N PRO A 107 -1.13 -14.26 -16.15
CA PRO A 107 -0.17 -14.65 -15.12
C PRO A 107 0.89 -13.58 -14.90
N ASN A 108 1.14 -13.26 -13.63
CA ASN A 108 2.26 -12.43 -13.20
C ASN A 108 3.53 -13.29 -13.06
N VAL A 109 4.66 -12.64 -12.79
CA VAL A 109 5.98 -13.23 -12.63
C VAL A 109 6.37 -13.23 -11.16
N GLN A 110 6.76 -14.38 -10.63
CA GLN A 110 7.31 -14.46 -9.28
C GLN A 110 8.72 -13.89 -9.28
N ILE A 111 9.00 -13.00 -8.32
CA ILE A 111 10.35 -12.49 -8.09
C ILE A 111 10.95 -13.30 -6.93
N GLY A 112 12.20 -13.68 -7.06
CA GLY A 112 12.92 -14.47 -6.06
C GLY A 112 14.43 -14.34 -6.19
N GLY A 113 15.12 -14.97 -5.25
CA GLY A 113 16.54 -14.75 -5.06
C GLY A 113 17.16 -15.67 -4.03
N THR A 114 18.37 -15.31 -3.61
CA THR A 114 19.11 -15.99 -2.55
C THR A 114 19.59 -14.99 -1.50
N LEU A 115 19.35 -15.30 -0.23
CA LEU A 115 19.88 -14.58 0.92
C LEU A 115 21.15 -15.24 1.44
N THR A 116 22.19 -14.44 1.68
CA THR A 116 23.48 -14.86 2.24
C THR A 116 23.92 -13.97 3.39
N ASN A 117 24.73 -14.53 4.28
CA ASN A 117 25.35 -13.86 5.43
C ASN A 117 24.36 -13.19 6.41
N LEU A 118 23.11 -13.66 6.46
CA LEU A 118 22.19 -13.34 7.55
C LEU A 118 22.70 -14.02 8.84
N PRO A 119 22.90 -13.27 9.93
CA PRO A 119 23.27 -13.85 11.22
C PRO A 119 22.17 -14.76 11.79
N ASP A 120 22.56 -15.74 12.59
CA ASP A 120 21.61 -16.60 13.30
C ASP A 120 20.66 -15.77 14.17
N SER A 121 19.42 -16.24 14.30
CA SER A 121 18.36 -15.58 15.08
C SER A 121 18.07 -14.12 14.68
N SER A 122 18.45 -13.72 13.46
CA SER A 122 18.14 -12.41 12.88
C SER A 122 17.09 -12.51 11.79
N ALA A 123 16.54 -11.37 11.40
CA ALA A 123 15.62 -11.28 10.27
C ALA A 123 15.96 -10.08 9.38
N VAL A 124 15.74 -10.24 8.08
CA VAL A 124 15.73 -9.15 7.11
C VAL A 124 14.34 -9.10 6.45
N ILE A 125 13.80 -7.90 6.29
CA ILE A 125 12.52 -7.69 5.62
C ILE A 125 12.77 -7.01 4.28
N LEU A 126 12.28 -7.63 3.22
CA LEU A 126 12.39 -7.15 1.85
C LEU A 126 11.03 -6.67 1.33
N SER A 127 11.06 -5.71 0.40
CA SER A 127 9.92 -5.28 -0.39
C SER A 127 10.25 -5.39 -1.87
N VAL A 128 9.23 -5.63 -2.68
CA VAL A 128 9.29 -5.51 -4.13
C VAL A 128 8.37 -4.37 -4.57
N ASN A 129 8.87 -3.47 -5.42
CA ASN A 129 8.16 -2.30 -5.94
C ASN A 129 7.58 -1.37 -4.87
N GLY A 130 8.20 -1.31 -3.69
CA GLY A 130 7.74 -0.46 -2.59
C GLY A 130 6.42 -0.93 -1.96
N ASP A 131 6.01 -2.17 -2.21
CA ASP A 131 4.85 -2.76 -1.57
C ASP A 131 5.07 -2.89 -0.06
N THR A 132 4.22 -2.22 0.72
CA THR A 132 4.22 -2.24 2.18
C THR A 132 3.22 -3.24 2.76
N ASP A 133 2.28 -3.73 1.96
CA ASP A 133 1.23 -4.65 2.40
C ASP A 133 1.74 -6.11 2.37
N TYR A 134 2.66 -6.42 1.46
CA TYR A 134 3.21 -7.77 1.26
C TYR A 134 4.74 -7.82 1.39
N LEU A 135 5.22 -7.46 2.57
CA LEU A 135 6.63 -7.59 2.92
C LEU A 135 7.06 -9.06 3.04
N THR A 136 8.29 -9.36 2.62
CA THR A 136 8.89 -10.70 2.72
C THR A 136 9.92 -10.71 3.84
N THR A 137 9.61 -11.43 4.93
CA THR A 137 10.52 -11.61 6.06
C THR A 137 11.35 -12.88 5.87
N LEU A 138 12.67 -12.74 5.87
CA LEU A 138 13.62 -13.85 5.76
C LEU A 138 14.38 -14.01 7.08
N THR A 139 14.38 -15.23 7.60
CA THR A 139 14.99 -15.60 8.90
C THR A 139 16.12 -16.61 8.78
N ALA A 140 16.44 -17.05 7.56
CA ALA A 140 17.51 -18.00 7.28
C ALA A 140 18.13 -17.71 5.91
N ASN A 141 19.41 -18.05 5.77
CA ASN A 141 20.11 -18.02 4.48
C ASN A 141 19.53 -19.08 3.52
N GLY A 142 19.56 -18.80 2.22
CA GLY A 142 19.04 -19.70 1.20
C GLY A 142 18.11 -19.02 0.20
N PRO A 143 17.42 -19.81 -0.65
CA PRO A 143 16.52 -19.28 -1.65
C PRO A 143 15.28 -18.64 -1.01
N PHE A 144 14.75 -17.59 -1.64
CA PHE A 144 13.50 -16.96 -1.25
C PHE A 144 12.68 -16.55 -2.49
N THR A 145 11.39 -16.34 -2.27
CA THR A 145 10.47 -15.77 -3.25
C THR A 145 9.55 -14.76 -2.59
N PHE A 146 9.22 -13.69 -3.31
CA PHE A 146 8.16 -12.78 -2.88
C PHE A 146 6.80 -13.47 -3.00
N SER A 147 5.92 -13.18 -2.04
CA SER A 147 4.53 -13.66 -2.05
C SER A 147 3.69 -12.97 -3.11
N ARG A 148 3.97 -11.68 -3.39
CA ARG A 148 3.32 -10.92 -4.45
C ARG A 148 4.11 -11.00 -5.75
N TYR A 149 3.40 -11.32 -6.82
CA TYR A 149 3.96 -11.41 -8.15
C TYR A 149 3.95 -10.04 -8.83
N VAL A 150 4.91 -9.80 -9.73
CA VAL A 150 5.01 -8.59 -10.54
C VAL A 150 4.41 -8.84 -11.92
N VAL A 151 3.63 -7.89 -12.44
CA VAL A 151 2.99 -8.02 -13.76
C VAL A 151 4.04 -8.24 -14.85
N ASP A 152 3.79 -9.19 -15.75
CA ASP A 152 4.69 -9.47 -16.87
C ASP A 152 4.95 -8.20 -17.72
N GLY A 153 6.20 -8.00 -18.10
CA GLY A 153 6.67 -6.80 -18.80
C GLY A 153 6.83 -5.54 -17.93
N GLN A 154 6.44 -5.55 -16.65
CA GLN A 154 6.62 -4.41 -15.75
C GLN A 154 7.99 -4.43 -15.05
N PRO A 155 8.53 -3.25 -14.67
CA PRO A 155 9.75 -3.20 -13.89
C PRO A 155 9.53 -3.75 -12.48
N TYR A 156 10.59 -4.36 -11.92
CA TYR A 156 10.68 -4.69 -10.50
C TYR A 156 11.85 -3.95 -9.86
N THR A 157 11.69 -3.59 -8.59
CA THR A 157 12.74 -3.07 -7.69
C THR A 157 12.62 -3.75 -6.35
N VAL A 158 13.64 -4.49 -5.93
CA VAL A 158 13.76 -5.14 -4.64
C VAL A 158 14.56 -4.24 -3.71
N THR A 159 13.99 -3.93 -2.55
CA THR A 159 14.63 -3.11 -1.52
C THR A 159 14.61 -3.81 -0.18
N VAL A 160 15.54 -3.43 0.70
CA VAL A 160 15.54 -3.84 2.10
C VAL A 160 14.68 -2.85 2.87
N SER A 161 13.52 -3.30 3.33
CA SER A 161 12.61 -2.51 4.16
C SER A 161 13.03 -2.49 5.62
N SER A 162 13.64 -3.57 6.11
CA SER A 162 14.21 -3.62 7.46
C SER A 162 15.45 -4.51 7.49
N PRO A 163 16.65 -3.95 7.67
CA PRO A 163 17.85 -4.75 7.89
C PRO A 163 17.88 -5.33 9.32
N PRO A 164 18.68 -6.37 9.56
CA PRO A 164 19.06 -6.76 10.92
C PRO A 164 19.84 -5.65 11.63
N THR A 165 19.75 -5.59 12.96
CA THR A 165 20.52 -4.64 13.77
C THR A 165 22.02 -4.77 13.53
N GLY A 166 22.70 -3.65 13.27
CA GLY A 166 24.14 -3.62 13.02
C GLY A 166 24.57 -4.28 11.70
N LYS A 167 23.64 -4.51 10.78
CA LYS A 167 23.92 -5.05 9.45
C LYS A 167 23.43 -4.11 8.36
N VAL A 168 24.08 -4.21 7.21
CA VAL A 168 23.60 -3.64 5.94
C VAL A 168 23.40 -4.81 4.99
N CYS A 169 22.19 -4.97 4.46
CA CYS A 169 21.92 -5.98 3.43
C CYS A 169 21.96 -5.30 2.06
N VAL A 170 22.89 -5.72 1.22
CA VAL A 170 23.09 -5.20 -0.13
C VAL A 170 22.33 -6.09 -1.11
N VAL A 171 21.51 -5.46 -1.95
CA VAL A 171 20.75 -6.16 -2.99
C VAL A 171 21.50 -6.08 -4.32
N SER A 172 21.82 -7.22 -4.92
CA SER A 172 22.33 -7.37 -6.29
C SER A 172 21.23 -7.91 -7.21
N ASN A 173 21.24 -7.52 -8.48
CA ASN A 173 20.16 -7.80 -9.44
C ASN A 173 18.75 -7.42 -8.93
N GLY A 174 18.69 -6.45 -8.00
CA GLY A 174 17.46 -6.01 -7.38
C GLY A 174 16.54 -5.22 -8.30
N THR A 175 16.97 -4.88 -9.51
CA THR A 175 16.14 -4.20 -10.50
C THR A 175 16.14 -4.96 -11.81
N GLY A 176 15.05 -4.85 -12.57
CA GLY A 176 14.90 -5.47 -13.88
C GLY A 176 13.47 -5.41 -14.38
N THR A 177 13.17 -6.19 -15.42
CA THR A 177 11.82 -6.35 -15.96
C THR A 177 11.32 -7.76 -15.67
N ALA A 178 10.12 -7.87 -15.11
CA ALA A 178 9.44 -9.14 -14.91
C ALA A 178 9.19 -9.78 -16.27
N ASN A 179 9.69 -11.00 -16.47
CA ASN A 179 9.51 -11.76 -17.71
C ASN A 179 9.03 -13.18 -17.37
N ARG A 180 7.83 -13.53 -17.82
CA ARG A 180 7.25 -14.86 -17.56
C ARG A 180 8.04 -16.00 -18.22
N ALA A 181 8.66 -15.75 -19.37
CA ALA A 181 9.50 -16.74 -20.04
C ALA A 181 10.82 -16.99 -19.30
N ASN A 182 11.25 -16.05 -18.45
CA ASN A 182 12.44 -16.17 -17.63
C ASN A 182 12.19 -15.61 -16.22
N PRO A 183 11.52 -16.37 -15.34
CA PRO A 183 11.18 -15.91 -14.00
C PRO A 183 12.42 -15.47 -13.22
N VAL A 184 12.30 -14.34 -12.52
CA VAL A 184 13.41 -13.71 -11.81
C VAL A 184 13.71 -14.51 -10.55
N SER A 185 14.87 -15.16 -10.53
CA SER A 185 15.33 -16.00 -9.40
C SER A 185 16.76 -15.67 -8.95
N ASN A 186 17.37 -14.65 -9.56
CA ASN A 186 18.78 -14.29 -9.41
C ASN A 186 19.01 -13.03 -8.55
N VAL A 187 17.99 -12.56 -7.82
CA VAL A 187 18.17 -11.46 -6.86
C VAL A 187 19.10 -11.94 -5.75
N GLY A 188 20.25 -11.30 -5.57
CA GLY A 188 21.15 -11.58 -4.46
C GLY A 188 20.87 -10.63 -3.32
N VAL A 189 20.75 -11.14 -2.09
CA VAL A 189 20.70 -10.32 -0.89
C VAL A 189 21.83 -10.76 0.01
N ASN A 190 22.80 -9.89 0.24
CA ASN A 190 23.97 -10.19 1.05
C ASN A 190 24.06 -9.25 2.24
N CYS A 191 23.95 -9.79 3.45
CA CYS A 191 24.06 -9.00 4.67
C CYS A 191 25.51 -8.93 5.15
N VAL A 192 26.04 -7.72 5.31
CA VAL A 192 27.38 -7.43 5.79
C VAL A 192 27.33 -6.63 7.09
N THR A 193 28.43 -6.58 7.82
CA THR A 193 28.53 -5.75 9.03
C THR A 193 28.35 -4.28 8.67
N GLY A 194 27.43 -3.62 9.37
CA GLY A 194 27.21 -2.20 9.30
C GLY A 194 27.68 -1.50 10.57
N VAL A 195 27.83 -0.19 10.48
CA VAL A 195 28.08 0.73 11.59
C VAL A 195 26.74 1.35 12.00
N PRO A 196 26.22 1.04 13.21
CA PRO A 196 25.01 1.67 13.71
C PRO A 196 25.19 3.17 13.91
N ILE A 197 24.24 3.97 13.42
CA ILE A 197 24.15 5.40 13.70
C ILE A 197 23.10 5.62 14.80
N GLY A 198 23.30 6.55 15.74
CA GLY A 198 22.63 6.63 17.04
C GLY A 198 23.14 7.81 17.84
N GLY A 199 22.85 7.90 19.13
CA GLY A 199 23.23 9.03 19.97
C GLY A 199 22.49 9.05 21.30
N THR A 200 22.59 10.15 22.04
CA THR A 200 21.80 10.41 23.25
C THR A 200 20.89 11.62 23.07
N LEU A 201 19.66 11.52 23.56
CA LEU A 201 18.69 12.61 23.64
C LEU A 201 18.51 13.03 25.10
N SER A 202 18.49 14.33 25.34
CA SER A 202 18.23 14.93 26.66
C SER A 202 17.36 16.18 26.55
N GLY A 203 16.54 16.40 27.59
CA GLY A 203 15.71 17.60 27.74
C GLY A 203 14.41 17.57 26.95
N LEU A 204 14.00 16.43 26.37
CA LEU A 204 12.73 16.33 25.66
C LEU A 204 11.56 16.38 26.65
N LYS A 205 10.62 17.28 26.41
CA LYS A 205 9.41 17.40 27.23
C LYS A 205 8.54 16.17 27.04
N ALA A 206 8.03 15.62 28.15
CA ALA A 206 7.09 14.50 28.11
C ALA A 206 5.89 14.79 27.20
N ASN A 207 5.42 13.75 26.49
CA ASN A 207 4.29 13.81 25.55
C ASN A 207 4.51 14.75 24.36
N THR A 208 5.76 15.00 23.97
CA THR A 208 6.09 15.67 22.71
C THR A 208 6.83 14.71 21.77
N LEU A 209 6.78 15.01 20.47
CA LEU A 209 7.44 14.22 19.43
C LEU A 209 8.62 15.01 18.86
N LEU A 210 9.81 14.44 18.97
CA LEU A 210 10.97 14.84 18.17
C LEU A 210 11.15 13.81 17.05
N VAL A 211 11.36 14.28 15.82
CA VAL A 211 11.77 13.40 14.71
C VAL A 211 13.17 13.78 14.29
N LEU A 212 14.10 12.83 14.36
CA LEU A 212 15.42 12.94 13.76
C LEU A 212 15.44 12.27 12.39
N SER A 213 16.32 12.71 11.51
CA SER A 213 16.59 12.05 10.24
C SER A 213 18.08 11.90 10.04
N ASN A 214 18.53 10.71 9.66
CA ASN A 214 19.88 10.47 9.17
C ASN A 214 19.84 10.42 7.64
N ASN A 215 20.66 11.24 6.98
CA ASN A 215 20.81 11.29 5.52
C ASN A 215 19.50 11.49 4.73
N GLY A 216 18.45 12.03 5.37
CA GLY A 216 17.17 12.36 4.75
C GLY A 216 16.22 11.18 4.49
N ASN A 217 16.64 9.93 4.72
CA ASN A 217 15.84 8.73 4.41
C ASN A 217 15.66 7.75 5.59
N ASP A 218 16.32 7.99 6.71
CA ASP A 218 16.18 7.19 7.94
C ASP A 218 15.63 8.06 9.07
N GLY A 219 14.29 8.15 9.13
CA GLY A 219 13.57 8.90 10.16
C GLY A 219 13.42 8.09 11.46
N TYR A 220 13.64 8.74 12.60
CA TYR A 220 13.48 8.13 13.92
C TYR A 220 12.64 9.01 14.84
N ASN A 221 11.56 8.44 15.37
CA ASN A 221 10.64 9.11 16.29
C ASN A 221 11.10 8.93 17.74
N LEU A 222 11.26 10.04 18.46
CA LEU A 222 11.66 10.08 19.86
C LEU A 222 10.55 10.69 20.71
N LEU A 223 10.19 9.99 21.79
CA LEU A 223 9.12 10.38 22.73
C LEU A 223 9.63 10.58 24.16
N ALA A 224 10.88 10.25 24.43
CA ALA A 224 11.53 10.41 25.73
C ALA A 224 13.05 10.52 25.57
N ASP A 225 13.70 11.04 26.60
CA ASP A 225 15.17 11.07 26.73
C ASP A 225 15.76 9.66 26.78
N GLY A 226 17.02 9.53 26.36
CA GLY A 226 17.75 8.26 26.39
C GLY A 226 18.67 8.04 25.19
N VAL A 227 19.16 6.80 25.06
CA VAL A 227 19.96 6.39 23.89
C VAL A 227 19.03 6.08 22.73
N PHE A 228 19.41 6.51 21.53
CA PHE A 228 18.72 6.16 20.30
C PHE A 228 19.68 5.53 19.29
N THR A 229 19.14 4.75 18.38
CA THR A 229 19.87 4.17 17.25
C THR A 229 18.93 4.14 16.06
N PHE A 230 19.38 4.73 14.96
CA PHE A 230 18.71 4.73 13.68
C PHE A 230 18.53 3.31 13.14
N LYS A 231 17.51 3.11 12.30
CA LYS A 231 17.14 1.79 11.82
C LYS A 231 18.17 1.23 10.84
N PHE A 232 18.69 2.07 9.96
CA PHE A 232 19.67 1.68 8.95
C PHE A 232 21.08 1.96 9.46
N SER A 233 21.87 0.89 9.55
CA SER A 233 23.33 1.03 9.70
C SER A 233 23.96 1.49 8.39
N LEU A 234 25.13 2.10 8.47
CA LEU A 234 25.90 2.52 7.30
C LEU A 234 27.07 1.57 7.04
N LEU A 235 27.54 1.50 5.80
CA LEU A 235 28.80 0.82 5.49
C LEU A 235 29.99 1.63 6.00
N ASP A 236 31.12 0.97 6.25
CA ASP A 236 32.37 1.62 6.63
C ASP A 236 32.77 2.69 5.59
N GLY A 237 33.20 3.86 6.06
CA GLY A 237 33.57 5.01 5.23
C GLY A 237 32.40 5.85 4.70
N GLN A 238 31.14 5.46 4.93
CA GLN A 238 29.98 6.26 4.50
C GLN A 238 29.75 7.46 5.42
N ALA A 239 29.32 8.59 4.84
CA ALA A 239 28.97 9.77 5.61
C ALA A 239 27.59 9.63 6.27
N TYR A 240 27.46 10.18 7.47
CA TYR A 240 26.18 10.39 8.15
C TYR A 240 25.91 11.88 8.34
N ASP A 241 24.63 12.25 8.33
CA ASP A 241 24.11 13.60 8.55
C ASP A 241 22.77 13.52 9.29
N VAL A 242 22.86 13.60 10.61
CA VAL A 242 21.75 13.56 11.55
C VAL A 242 21.24 14.98 11.80
N GLN A 243 19.97 15.17 11.50
CA GLN A 243 19.30 16.47 11.60
C GLN A 243 17.96 16.33 12.32
N VAL A 244 17.47 17.44 12.87
CA VAL A 244 16.08 17.51 13.34
C VAL A 244 15.17 17.65 12.13
N ALA A 245 14.35 16.64 11.87
CA ALA A 245 13.32 16.67 10.84
C ALA A 245 12.05 17.39 11.34
N THR A 246 11.66 17.13 12.59
CA THR A 246 10.48 17.75 13.22
C THR A 246 10.81 18.15 14.65
N GLN A 247 10.69 19.45 14.97
CA GLN A 247 10.87 19.95 16.33
C GLN A 247 9.67 19.58 17.22
N PRO A 248 9.88 19.24 18.50
CA PRO A 248 8.81 19.07 19.47
C PRO A 248 8.07 20.40 19.76
N ALA A 249 6.79 20.30 20.11
CA ALA A 249 5.97 21.46 20.41
C ALA A 249 6.48 22.22 21.64
N GLY A 250 6.77 23.52 21.48
CA GLY A 250 7.24 24.39 22.55
C GLY A 250 8.70 24.17 22.98
N GLN A 251 9.49 23.47 22.17
CA GLN A 251 10.91 23.23 22.41
C GLN A 251 11.73 23.39 21.13
N LYS A 252 13.02 23.67 21.29
CA LYS A 252 14.01 23.63 20.21
C LYS A 252 15.09 22.63 20.58
N CYS A 253 15.21 21.59 19.77
CA CYS A 253 16.26 20.60 19.85
C CYS A 253 17.38 20.91 18.87
N THR A 254 18.62 20.69 19.29
CA THR A 254 19.83 20.85 18.46
C THR A 254 20.61 19.54 18.45
N VAL A 255 21.09 19.15 17.27
CA VAL A 255 21.98 18.00 17.11
C VAL A 255 23.43 18.49 17.14
N ASN A 256 24.22 17.95 18.04
CA ASN A 256 25.66 18.14 18.11
C ASN A 256 26.36 16.89 17.56
N ASN A 257 27.47 17.10 16.86
CA ASN A 257 28.22 16.04 16.16
C ASN A 257 27.37 15.23 15.16
N GLY A 258 26.30 15.84 14.65
CA GLY A 258 25.35 15.18 13.73
C GLY A 258 25.95 14.80 12.38
N LYS A 259 27.15 15.27 12.02
CA LYS A 259 27.81 14.92 10.75
C LYS A 259 29.14 14.22 11.00
N GLY A 260 29.45 13.22 10.17
CA GLY A 260 30.73 12.50 10.25
C GLY A 260 30.81 11.31 9.30
N ILE A 261 31.77 10.41 9.54
CA ILE A 261 32.02 9.21 8.76
C ILE A 261 31.82 7.97 9.66
N ALA A 262 31.05 7.00 9.19
CA ALA A 262 30.88 5.71 9.82
C ALA A 262 32.20 4.91 9.76
N SER A 263 32.68 4.37 10.90
CA SER A 263 33.92 3.59 10.94
C SER A 263 33.79 2.29 11.72
N LEU A 264 34.32 1.19 11.15
CA LEU A 264 34.47 -0.10 11.84
C LEU A 264 35.73 -0.17 12.73
N ALA A 265 36.80 0.55 12.36
CA ALA A 265 38.11 0.49 13.03
C ALA A 265 38.11 1.12 14.43
N ASN A 266 37.17 2.05 14.65
CA ASN A 266 36.86 2.60 15.94
C ASN A 266 35.34 2.52 16.05
N PRO A 267 34.75 1.53 16.75
CA PRO A 267 33.34 1.55 17.09
C PRO A 267 33.10 2.65 18.14
N ALA A 268 33.61 3.86 17.92
CA ALA A 268 32.98 5.08 18.36
C ALA A 268 31.66 5.05 17.59
N PRO A 269 30.58 4.61 18.24
CA PRO A 269 29.29 4.60 17.61
C PRO A 269 29.02 6.06 17.24
N ALA A 270 27.99 6.25 16.46
CA ALA A 270 27.27 7.50 16.55
C ALA A 270 26.81 7.87 17.99
N SER A 271 27.21 7.19 19.07
CA SER A 271 27.12 7.70 20.44
C SER A 271 27.91 8.99 20.71
N ALA A 272 28.65 9.54 19.73
CA ALA A 272 29.16 10.91 19.82
C ALA A 272 28.08 11.97 19.51
N ILE A 273 26.95 11.57 18.92
CA ILE A 273 25.83 12.46 18.62
C ILE A 273 25.05 12.70 19.92
N SER A 274 25.00 13.97 20.33
CA SER A 274 24.15 14.40 21.43
C SER A 274 23.07 15.33 20.90
N VAL A 275 21.83 15.08 21.32
CA VAL A 275 20.67 15.92 21.01
C VAL A 275 20.16 16.52 22.31
N THR A 276 20.10 17.85 22.33
CA THR A 276 19.64 18.58 23.51
C THR A 276 18.45 19.44 23.13
N CYS A 277 17.39 19.33 23.90
CA CYS A 277 16.17 20.12 23.74
C CYS A 277 16.05 21.14 24.87
N VAL A 278 15.71 22.37 24.52
CA VAL A 278 15.43 23.46 25.47
C VAL A 278 14.08 24.09 25.15
N ALA A 279 13.49 24.79 26.11
CA ALA A 279 12.29 25.58 25.86
C ALA A 279 12.57 26.60 24.73
N ALA A 280 11.62 26.71 23.79
CA ALA A 280 11.74 27.58 22.62
C ALA A 280 11.53 29.07 22.96
#